data_AF-A0A6I1WZ23-F1
#
_entry.id   AF-A0A6I1WZ23-F1
#
_cell.length_a   1.000
_cell.length_b   1.000
_cell.length_c   1.000
_cell.angle_alpha   90.00
_cell.angle_beta   90.00
_cell.angle_gamma   90.00
#
_symmetry.space_group_name_H-M   'P 1'
#
loop_
_entity.id
_entity.type
_entity.pdbx_description
1 polymer ?
#
loop_
_entity_poly.entity_id
_entity_poly.type
_entity_poly.pdbx_seq_one_letter_code
_entity_poly.pdbx_strand_id
1 'polypeptide(L)'
;VFHSQVPVNAARYPVNSSRRDGQGRMDGNYGSLPHYEPNSFNQWQEQPQFKEPALKITGDADFWDFREDDNDYFSQPRALFNLMNDEQKQALFNNTAAAMGDALDFIKYRHIRNCYACDPAYGQGVAKALGMTVA
;
A
#
# COMPACT_ATOMS: atom_id res chain seq x y z
N VAL A 1 0.71 10.46 19.94
CA VAL A 1 0.01 9.37 20.67
C VAL A 1 -1.51 9.55 20.57
N PHE A 2 -2.12 10.63 21.05
CA PHE A 2 -3.58 10.83 21.03
C PHE A 2 -4.16 11.49 19.76
N HIS A 3 -3.66 11.12 18.58
CA HIS A 3 -4.14 11.72 17.33
C HIS A 3 -5.64 11.48 17.07
N SER A 4 -6.23 10.44 17.69
CA SER A 4 -7.67 10.17 17.64
C SER A 4 -8.55 11.22 18.34
N GLN A 5 -7.95 12.14 19.12
CA GLN A 5 -8.65 13.29 19.70
C GLN A 5 -8.75 14.47 18.74
N VAL A 6 -7.96 14.48 17.66
CA VAL A 6 -8.09 15.49 16.61
C VAL A 6 -9.45 15.30 15.93
N PRO A 7 -10.29 16.34 15.76
CA PRO A 7 -11.68 16.18 15.36
C PRO A 7 -11.92 15.32 14.11
N VAL A 8 -11.01 15.35 13.13
CA VAL A 8 -11.11 14.55 11.90
C VAL A 8 -10.91 13.05 12.14
N ASN A 9 -10.16 12.67 13.17
CA ASN A 9 -9.85 11.28 13.52
C ASN A 9 -10.77 10.74 14.62
N ALA A 10 -11.56 11.61 15.26
CA ALA A 10 -12.43 11.24 16.37
C ALA A 10 -13.61 10.41 15.86
N ALA A 11 -13.88 9.28 16.52
CA ALA A 11 -15.06 8.49 16.23
C ALA A 11 -16.33 9.29 16.57
N ARG A 12 -17.37 9.11 15.75
CA ARG A 12 -18.70 9.71 15.97
C ARG A 12 -19.64 8.79 16.77
N TYR A 13 -19.09 7.71 17.31
CA TYR A 13 -19.76 6.70 18.13
C TYR A 13 -19.00 6.52 19.45
N PRO A 14 -19.60 5.90 20.48
CA PRO A 14 -18.95 5.70 21.77
C PRO A 14 -17.59 4.98 21.65
N VAL A 15 -16.56 5.47 22.36
CA VAL A 15 -15.20 4.89 22.39
C VAL A 15 -14.79 4.60 23.83
N ASN A 16 -14.64 3.31 24.16
CA ASN A 16 -14.21 2.82 25.49
C ASN A 16 -12.93 1.98 25.37
N SER A 17 -11.80 2.62 25.07
CA SER A 17 -10.52 1.98 24.73
C SER A 17 -9.59 1.67 25.91
N SER A 18 -9.92 2.17 27.11
CA SER A 18 -9.03 2.18 28.29
C SER A 18 -7.66 2.85 28.07
N ARG A 19 -7.43 3.54 26.94
CA ARG A 19 -6.16 4.25 26.68
C ARG A 19 -5.95 5.36 27.72
N ARG A 20 -4.79 5.40 28.38
CA ARG A 20 -4.44 6.36 29.45
C ARG A 20 -3.25 7.27 29.13
N ASP A 21 -3.24 8.44 29.75
CA ASP A 21 -2.13 9.40 29.88
C ASP A 21 -1.55 9.90 28.56
N GLY A 22 -0.22 9.92 28.44
CA GLY A 22 0.60 10.41 27.32
C GLY A 22 0.43 11.89 26.94
N GLN A 23 1.30 12.33 26.04
CA GLN A 23 1.44 13.76 25.73
C GLN A 23 0.18 14.34 25.07
N GLY A 24 -0.27 15.49 25.58
CA GLY A 24 -1.36 16.28 25.00
C GLY A 24 -2.74 15.64 25.17
N ARG A 25 -3.01 14.98 26.31
CA ARG A 25 -4.29 14.35 26.59
C ARG A 25 -5.37 15.38 26.94
N MET A 26 -6.44 15.46 26.14
CA MET A 26 -7.46 16.52 26.27
C MET A 26 -8.91 16.00 26.45
N ASP A 27 -9.14 14.69 26.52
CA ASP A 27 -10.48 14.06 26.51
C ASP A 27 -11.01 13.62 27.88
N GLY A 28 -10.39 14.08 28.97
CA GLY A 28 -10.73 13.67 30.35
C GLY A 28 -10.12 12.33 30.80
N ASN A 29 -9.37 11.63 29.95
CA ASN A 29 -8.54 10.48 30.33
C ASN A 29 -9.29 9.32 31.01
N TYR A 30 -10.59 9.15 30.71
CA TYR A 30 -11.49 8.20 31.40
C TYR A 30 -11.56 8.38 32.93
N GLY A 31 -11.17 9.55 33.46
CA GLY A 31 -11.27 9.91 34.88
C GLY A 31 -10.64 8.88 35.83
N SER A 32 -11.31 8.60 36.94
CA SER A 32 -10.87 7.65 37.97
C SER A 32 -11.38 6.22 37.76
N LEU A 33 -11.95 5.89 36.58
CA LEU A 33 -12.39 4.52 36.30
C LEU A 33 -11.23 3.54 36.51
N PRO A 34 -11.47 2.29 36.96
CA PRO A 34 -10.47 1.24 36.93
C PRO A 34 -9.78 1.20 35.55
N HIS A 35 -8.47 1.03 35.54
CA HIS A 35 -7.64 1.02 34.31
C HIS A 35 -7.10 -0.38 33.96
N TYR A 36 -7.75 -1.44 34.44
CA TYR A 36 -7.35 -2.82 34.23
C TYR A 36 -8.57 -3.71 33.94
N GLU A 37 -8.34 -4.82 33.23
CA GLU A 37 -9.29 -5.90 32.96
C GLU A 37 -8.48 -7.21 32.99
N PRO A 38 -8.98 -8.31 33.59
CA PRO A 38 -10.30 -8.46 34.24
C PRO A 38 -10.43 -7.69 35.55
N ASN A 39 -11.63 -7.16 35.84
CA ASN A 39 -11.95 -6.43 37.07
C ASN A 39 -13.35 -6.76 37.61
N SER A 40 -13.57 -6.54 38.90
CA SER A 40 -14.85 -6.80 39.57
C SER A 40 -15.89 -5.67 39.45
N PHE A 41 -15.65 -4.69 38.57
CA PHE A 41 -16.48 -3.48 38.44
C PHE A 41 -17.18 -3.37 37.08
N ASN A 42 -17.15 -4.45 36.28
CA ASN A 42 -17.81 -4.54 34.98
C ASN A 42 -17.36 -3.43 34.00
N GLN A 43 -16.09 -3.06 34.06
CA GLN A 43 -15.47 -2.08 33.15
C GLN A 43 -14.67 -2.79 32.06
N TRP A 44 -14.69 -2.25 30.84
CA TRP A 44 -13.89 -2.72 29.70
C TRP A 44 -14.24 -4.13 29.18
N GLN A 45 -15.50 -4.55 29.30
CA GLN A 45 -15.96 -5.85 28.83
C GLN A 45 -15.74 -6.02 27.32
N GLU A 46 -15.25 -7.21 26.93
CA GLU A 46 -15.15 -7.62 25.53
C GLU A 46 -16.53 -7.78 24.86
N GLN A 47 -16.52 -7.79 23.53
CA GLN A 47 -17.73 -7.92 22.70
C GLN A 47 -17.59 -9.12 21.75
N PRO A 48 -17.77 -10.36 22.24
CA PRO A 48 -17.51 -11.59 21.47
C PRO A 48 -18.42 -11.76 20.24
N GLN A 49 -19.55 -11.05 20.19
CA GLN A 49 -20.44 -11.02 19.03
C GLN A 49 -19.80 -10.44 17.76
N PHE A 50 -18.67 -9.72 17.89
CA PHE A 50 -17.91 -9.18 16.76
C PHE A 50 -16.64 -9.99 16.44
N LYS A 51 -16.52 -11.22 16.96
CA LYS A 51 -15.39 -12.11 16.69
C LYS A 51 -15.24 -12.39 15.19
N GLU A 52 -14.04 -12.17 14.66
CA GLU A 52 -13.70 -12.53 13.28
C GLU A 52 -13.77 -14.05 13.06
N PRO A 53 -14.11 -14.51 11.84
CA PRO A 53 -14.06 -15.93 11.51
C PRO A 53 -12.62 -16.45 11.54
N ALA A 54 -12.44 -17.74 11.85
CA ALA A 54 -11.12 -18.36 11.86
C ALA A 54 -10.53 -18.42 10.44
N LEU A 55 -9.27 -17.99 10.28
CA LEU A 55 -8.52 -18.09 9.03
C LEU A 55 -7.72 -19.40 9.01
N LYS A 56 -7.91 -20.24 7.98
CA LYS A 56 -7.10 -21.44 7.78
C LYS A 56 -5.70 -21.05 7.30
N ILE A 57 -4.67 -21.56 7.96
CA ILE A 57 -3.26 -21.39 7.58
C ILE A 57 -2.74 -22.74 7.07
N THR A 58 -1.99 -22.74 5.97
CA THR A 58 -1.40 -23.93 5.34
C THR A 58 0.06 -23.61 4.98
N GLY A 59 0.99 -24.53 5.27
CA GLY A 59 2.43 -24.31 5.10
C GLY A 59 3.13 -23.97 6.43
N ASP A 60 4.46 -24.06 6.42
CA ASP A 60 5.30 -23.74 7.58
C ASP A 60 5.57 -22.23 7.68
N ALA A 61 5.87 -21.76 8.89
CA ALA A 61 6.35 -20.40 9.10
C ALA A 61 7.81 -20.28 8.66
N ASP A 62 8.05 -19.66 7.52
CA ASP A 62 9.39 -19.44 6.95
C ASP A 62 9.43 -18.16 6.10
N PHE A 63 10.59 -17.78 5.58
CA PHE A 63 10.78 -16.72 4.61
C PHE A 63 10.49 -17.22 3.19
N TRP A 64 9.20 -17.24 2.82
CA TRP A 64 8.76 -17.65 1.48
C TRP A 64 9.17 -16.62 0.41
N ASP A 65 9.87 -17.06 -0.65
CA ASP A 65 10.19 -16.18 -1.79
C ASP A 65 8.94 -15.96 -2.65
N PHE A 66 8.43 -14.73 -2.64
CA PHE A 66 7.26 -14.34 -3.43
C PHE A 66 7.44 -14.59 -4.93
N ARG A 67 8.67 -14.58 -5.46
CA ARG A 67 8.92 -14.80 -6.90
C ARG A 67 8.70 -16.25 -7.34
N GLU A 68 8.70 -17.18 -6.39
CA GLU A 68 8.33 -18.57 -6.64
C GLU A 68 6.80 -18.76 -6.58
N ASP A 69 6.13 -17.99 -5.70
CA ASP A 69 4.66 -18.00 -5.56
C ASP A 69 3.96 -17.31 -6.74
N ASP A 70 4.45 -16.14 -7.15
CA ASP A 70 3.94 -15.38 -8.31
C ASP A 70 5.07 -14.63 -9.02
N ASN A 71 5.16 -14.80 -10.34
CA ASN A 71 6.08 -14.07 -11.20
C ASN A 71 5.41 -13.47 -12.46
N ASP A 72 4.09 -13.32 -12.46
CA ASP A 72 3.37 -12.66 -13.54
C ASP A 72 3.39 -11.13 -13.37
N TYR A 73 4.57 -10.56 -13.59
CA TYR A 73 4.79 -9.13 -13.41
C TYR A 73 4.15 -8.27 -14.51
N PHE A 74 3.71 -8.87 -15.61
CA PHE A 74 3.53 -8.17 -16.89
C PHE A 74 2.15 -8.31 -17.52
N SER A 75 1.32 -9.27 -17.11
CA SER A 75 -0.03 -9.42 -17.69
C SER A 75 -0.93 -8.20 -17.41
N GLN A 76 -1.01 -7.75 -16.15
CA GLN A 76 -1.90 -6.64 -15.77
C GLN A 76 -1.45 -5.30 -16.36
N PRO A 77 -0.16 -4.91 -16.31
CA PRO A 77 0.30 -3.68 -16.96
C PRO A 77 0.11 -3.70 -18.48
N ARG A 78 0.28 -4.86 -19.13
CA ARG A 78 0.03 -5.03 -20.57
C ARG A 78 -1.44 -4.82 -20.91
N ALA A 79 -2.35 -5.38 -20.09
CA ALA A 79 -3.78 -5.14 -20.26
C ALA A 79 -4.12 -3.65 -20.14
N LEU A 80 -3.58 -2.96 -19.13
CA LEU A 80 -3.77 -1.51 -18.97
C LEU A 80 -3.23 -0.71 -20.16
N PHE A 81 -2.03 -1.03 -20.64
CA PHE A 81 -1.42 -0.36 -21.79
C PHE A 81 -2.28 -0.52 -23.05
N ASN A 82 -2.88 -1.70 -23.25
CA ASN A 82 -3.74 -1.97 -24.41
C ASN A 82 -5.11 -1.28 -24.33
N LEU A 83 -5.55 -0.85 -23.15
CA LEU A 83 -6.75 -0.02 -22.98
C LEU A 83 -6.50 1.46 -23.31
N MET A 84 -5.26 1.91 -23.36
CA MET A 84 -4.93 3.31 -23.65
C MET A 84 -5.10 3.62 -25.14
N ASN A 85 -5.65 4.81 -25.42
CA ASN A 85 -5.59 5.38 -26.76
C ASN A 85 -4.18 5.94 -27.08
N ASP A 86 -3.95 6.33 -28.33
CA ASP A 86 -2.62 6.77 -28.77
C ASP A 86 -2.10 8.03 -28.05
N GLU A 87 -2.99 8.97 -27.72
CA GLU A 87 -2.63 10.17 -26.97
C GLU A 87 -2.17 9.83 -25.55
N GLN A 88 -2.89 8.93 -24.87
CA GLN A 88 -2.54 8.43 -23.54
C GLN A 88 -1.23 7.63 -23.56
N LYS A 89 -1.02 6.80 -24.58
CA LYS A 89 0.25 6.07 -24.76
C LYS A 89 1.41 7.04 -24.95
N GLN A 90 1.23 8.07 -25.79
CA GLN A 90 2.27 9.08 -25.99
C GLN A 90 2.55 9.88 -24.70
N ALA A 91 1.51 10.23 -23.95
CA ALA A 91 1.67 10.87 -22.64
C ALA A 91 2.43 9.97 -21.66
N LEU A 92 2.12 8.67 -21.60
CA LEU A 92 2.84 7.70 -20.79
C LEU A 92 4.33 7.66 -21.15
N PHE A 93 4.68 7.60 -22.43
CA PHE A 93 6.09 7.58 -22.87
C PHE A 93 6.82 8.87 -22.50
N ASN A 94 6.20 10.03 -22.76
CA ASN A 94 6.80 11.34 -22.49
C ASN A 94 6.99 11.59 -21.00
N ASN A 95 5.97 11.28 -20.18
CA ASN A 95 6.03 11.43 -18.73
C ASN A 95 7.11 10.53 -18.13
N THR A 96 7.21 9.29 -18.63
CA THR A 96 8.25 8.34 -18.21
C THR A 96 9.64 8.89 -18.53
N ALA A 97 9.88 9.30 -19.78
CA ALA A 97 11.18 9.84 -20.19
C ALA A 97 11.57 11.09 -19.39
N ALA A 98 10.63 12.00 -19.16
CA ALA A 98 10.85 13.20 -18.36
C ALA A 98 11.20 12.86 -16.90
N ALA A 99 10.51 11.89 -16.28
CA ALA A 99 10.76 11.47 -14.91
C ALA A 99 12.08 10.70 -14.74
N MET A 100 12.53 9.97 -15.77
CA MET A 100 13.83 9.29 -15.73
C MET A 100 15.00 10.27 -15.84
N GLY A 101 14.82 11.44 -16.45
CA GLY A 101 15.78 12.54 -16.43
C GLY A 101 17.23 12.13 -16.73
N ASP A 102 18.14 12.49 -15.83
CA ASP A 102 19.57 12.22 -15.90
C ASP A 102 19.97 10.89 -15.23
N ALA A 103 19.02 9.98 -14.97
CA ALA A 103 19.34 8.66 -14.46
C ALA A 103 20.36 7.95 -15.36
N LEU A 104 21.25 7.18 -14.71
CA LEU A 104 22.32 6.44 -15.39
C LEU A 104 21.74 5.50 -16.45
N ASP A 105 22.39 5.40 -17.59
CA ASP A 105 21.86 4.68 -18.76
C ASP A 105 21.50 3.22 -18.47
N PHE A 106 22.27 2.52 -17.62
CA PHE A 106 21.95 1.14 -17.27
C PHE A 106 20.60 1.00 -16.52
N ILE A 107 20.15 2.06 -15.83
CA ILE A 107 18.83 2.12 -15.19
C ILE A 107 17.75 2.34 -16.26
N LYS A 108 17.99 3.26 -17.20
CA LYS A 108 17.11 3.50 -18.36
C LYS A 108 16.91 2.23 -19.19
N TYR A 109 18.00 1.54 -19.52
CA TYR A 109 17.94 0.25 -20.22
C TYR A 109 17.19 -0.83 -19.44
N ARG A 110 17.34 -0.87 -18.10
CA ARG A 110 16.57 -1.83 -17.28
C ARG A 110 15.07 -1.56 -17.37
N HIS A 111 14.65 -0.30 -17.29
CA HIS A 111 13.24 0.06 -17.41
C HIS A 111 12.70 -0.27 -18.80
N ILE A 112 13.44 0.09 -19.87
CA ILE A 112 13.09 -0.24 -21.26
C ILE A 112 12.89 -1.75 -21.44
N ARG A 113 13.80 -2.59 -20.93
CA ARG A 113 13.66 -4.06 -21.03
C ARG A 113 12.43 -4.60 -20.33
N ASN A 114 12.10 -4.07 -19.15
CA ASN A 114 10.88 -4.46 -18.43
C ASN A 114 9.61 -4.00 -19.16
N CYS A 115 9.60 -2.78 -19.68
CA CYS A 115 8.48 -2.27 -20.51
C CYS A 115 8.32 -3.10 -21.79
N TYR A 116 9.41 -3.53 -22.41
CA TYR A 116 9.38 -4.36 -23.60
C TYR A 116 8.86 -5.78 -23.31
N ALA A 117 9.26 -6.38 -22.18
CA ALA A 117 8.72 -7.65 -21.70
C ALA A 117 7.21 -7.56 -21.37
N CYS A 118 6.76 -6.38 -20.93
CA CYS A 118 5.34 -6.06 -20.79
C CYS A 118 4.63 -5.98 -22.14
N ASP A 119 5.05 -5.09 -23.03
CA ASP A 119 4.51 -5.00 -24.38
C ASP A 119 5.58 -4.42 -25.32
N PRO A 120 5.84 -5.02 -26.50
CA PRO A 120 6.85 -4.50 -27.42
C PRO A 120 6.64 -3.02 -27.80
N ALA A 121 5.40 -2.58 -28.01
CA ALA A 121 5.10 -1.20 -28.35
C ALA A 121 5.33 -0.26 -27.16
N TYR A 122 5.12 -0.73 -25.93
CA TYR A 122 5.42 0.04 -24.73
C TYR A 122 6.94 0.26 -24.59
N GLY A 123 7.74 -0.82 -24.66
CA GLY A 123 9.20 -0.70 -24.60
C GLY A 123 9.77 0.21 -25.69
N GLN A 124 9.26 0.10 -26.92
CA GLN A 124 9.66 0.96 -28.04
C GLN A 124 9.29 2.43 -27.82
N GLY A 125 8.07 2.71 -27.33
CA GLY A 125 7.61 4.07 -27.04
C GLY A 125 8.48 4.76 -25.99
N VAL A 126 8.79 4.07 -24.89
CA VAL A 126 9.65 4.59 -23.82
C VAL A 126 11.09 4.77 -24.31
N ALA A 127 11.66 3.80 -25.02
CA ALA A 127 13.02 3.91 -25.55
C ALA A 127 13.15 5.13 -26.48
N LYS A 128 12.19 5.30 -27.41
CA LYS A 128 12.15 6.46 -28.32
C LYS A 128 12.06 7.79 -27.57
N ALA A 129 11.20 7.88 -26.55
CA ALA A 129 11.05 9.10 -25.76
C ALA A 129 12.32 9.46 -24.96
N LEU A 130 13.12 8.45 -24.57
CA LEU A 130 14.42 8.63 -23.93
C LEU A 130 15.57 8.90 -24.92
N GLY A 131 15.33 8.88 -26.23
CA GLY A 131 16.38 8.97 -27.25
C GLY A 131 17.27 7.73 -27.32
N MET A 132 16.74 6.57 -26.93
CA MET A 132 17.43 5.28 -26.85
C MET A 132 16.75 4.25 -27.78
N THR A 133 17.37 3.08 -27.93
CA THR A 133 16.79 1.93 -28.64
C THR A 133 16.54 0.77 -27.68
N VAL A 134 15.61 -0.12 -28.06
CA VAL A 134 15.43 -1.41 -27.37
C VAL A 134 16.59 -2.31 -27.78
N ALA A 135 17.67 -2.27 -27.02
CA ALA A 135 18.78 -3.22 -27.09
C ALA A 135 18.84 -4.02 -25.78
#